data_AF-A0A7V1JKM1-F1
#
_entry.id   AF-A0A7V1JKM1-F1
#
_cell.length_a   1.000
_cell.length_b   1.000
_cell.length_c   1.000
_cell.angle_alpha   90.00
_cell.angle_beta   90.00
_cell.angle_gamma   90.00
#
_symmetry.space_group_name_H-M   'P 1'
#
loop_
_entity.id
_entity.type
_entity.pdbx_description
1 polymer ?
#
loop_
_entity_poly.entity_id
_entity_poly.type
_entity_poly.pdbx_seq_one_letter_code
_entity_poly.pdbx_strand_id
1 'polypeptide(L)'
;MPRLFSSTRYSGTAGCSTSATGGRGWTLRYGPVRCTLTSNRCAIFLGGPCFKKFGREDSVGEDEAILERLLLLRDQVAYLKHERDTLHTFLEYQDNKRLRKAVERSLQVAVEACLDIGRRLIALEGFRYPDNDQAVFRILAEEGIVSRDLLPTLLEMARFRNLIVHDYARIDDSRVYGILKKRLSDFDAFAEAVRVYLEGE
;
A
#
# COMPACT_ATOMS: atom_id res chain seq x y z
N MET A 1 -11.58 -44.56 -67.09
CA MET A 1 -10.68 -43.74 -67.94
C MET A 1 -10.07 -42.64 -67.06
N PRO A 2 -8.80 -42.26 -67.29
CA PRO A 2 -7.64 -42.59 -66.43
C PRO A 2 -7.05 -41.38 -65.64
N ARG A 3 -6.48 -41.61 -64.44
CA ARG A 3 -5.02 -41.69 -64.03
C ARG A 3 -4.21 -40.42 -64.32
N LEU A 4 -3.39 -39.88 -63.39
CA LEU A 4 -2.09 -40.39 -62.91
C LEU A 4 -1.69 -39.62 -61.60
N PHE A 5 -1.30 -40.29 -60.49
CA PHE A 5 0.08 -40.66 -60.08
C PHE A 5 1.00 -39.43 -59.85
N SER A 6 1.78 -39.27 -58.77
CA SER A 6 2.51 -40.23 -57.91
C SER A 6 3.16 -39.53 -56.69
N SER A 7 3.06 -40.07 -55.46
CA SER A 7 4.13 -40.70 -54.64
C SER A 7 5.23 -39.77 -54.10
N THR A 8 5.57 -39.75 -52.80
CA THR A 8 6.36 -40.77 -52.03
C THR A 8 6.25 -40.39 -50.52
N ARG A 9 5.80 -41.22 -49.54
CA ARG A 9 6.50 -42.21 -48.67
C ARG A 9 7.91 -41.76 -48.20
N TYR A 10 8.47 -42.01 -47.00
CA TYR A 10 8.23 -42.90 -45.84
C TYR A 10 9.17 -42.40 -44.70
N SER A 11 8.84 -42.44 -43.41
CA SER A 11 9.25 -43.46 -42.40
C SER A 11 9.52 -42.71 -41.07
N GLY A 12 9.33 -43.22 -39.85
CA GLY A 12 9.08 -44.58 -39.42
C GLY A 12 8.47 -44.65 -38.02
N THR A 13 8.17 -45.89 -37.66
CA THR A 13 7.36 -46.41 -36.56
C THR A 13 8.08 -46.52 -35.22
N ALA A 14 7.34 -46.36 -34.11
CA ALA A 14 7.35 -47.30 -32.99
C ALA A 14 6.08 -47.09 -32.16
N GLY A 15 5.22 -48.12 -32.10
CA GLY A 15 4.10 -48.19 -31.15
C GLY A 15 4.46 -49.09 -29.97
N CYS A 16 3.81 -48.87 -28.82
CA CYS A 16 3.33 -49.93 -27.95
C CYS A 16 2.32 -49.38 -26.94
N SER A 17 1.12 -49.94 -26.97
CA SER A 17 0.14 -50.02 -25.86
C SER A 17 0.79 -50.76 -24.68
N THR A 18 0.34 -50.70 -23.41
CA THR A 18 -1.01 -50.94 -22.90
C THR A 18 -1.07 -50.59 -21.39
N SER A 19 -2.24 -50.12 -20.95
CA SER A 19 -2.88 -50.25 -19.61
C SER A 19 -2.17 -49.81 -18.32
N ALA A 20 -2.80 -48.85 -17.61
CA ALA A 20 -3.07 -48.97 -16.17
C ALA A 20 -4.29 -48.10 -15.75
N THR A 21 -5.31 -48.82 -15.31
CA THR A 21 -6.47 -48.47 -14.47
C THR A 21 -6.45 -47.20 -13.62
N GLY A 22 -7.52 -46.39 -13.77
CA GLY A 22 -8.42 -45.97 -12.68
C GLY A 22 -7.87 -45.15 -11.50
N GLY A 23 -8.26 -43.88 -11.40
CA GLY A 23 -8.18 -43.11 -10.15
C GLY A 23 -8.46 -41.63 -10.33
N ARG A 24 -9.55 -41.14 -9.75
CA ARG A 24 -9.99 -39.73 -9.74
C ARG A 24 -8.97 -38.82 -9.05
N GLY A 25 -8.69 -37.64 -9.61
CA GLY A 25 -8.00 -36.55 -8.92
C GLY A 25 -7.44 -35.50 -9.87
N TRP A 26 -8.12 -34.35 -9.98
CA TRP A 26 -7.59 -33.19 -10.71
C TRP A 26 -6.52 -32.52 -9.86
N THR A 27 -5.26 -32.61 -10.28
CA THR A 27 -4.16 -31.77 -9.76
C THR A 27 -3.48 -31.08 -10.93
N LEU A 28 -3.69 -29.77 -11.07
CA LEU A 28 -2.90 -28.92 -11.97
C LEU A 28 -1.44 -28.89 -11.48
N ARG A 29 -0.55 -29.52 -12.24
CA ARG A 29 0.91 -29.35 -12.09
C ARG A 29 1.34 -28.10 -12.87
N TYR A 30 1.77 -27.07 -12.18
CA TYR A 30 2.71 -26.10 -12.73
C TYR A 30 4.13 -26.57 -12.36
N GLY A 31 4.94 -26.87 -13.38
CA GLY A 31 6.35 -27.23 -13.23
C GLY A 31 7.24 -26.00 -13.02
N PRO A 32 8.42 -26.15 -12.39
CA PRO A 32 9.31 -25.04 -12.08
C PRO A 32 10.13 -24.62 -13.32
N VAL A 33 10.19 -23.32 -13.59
CA VAL A 33 11.12 -22.74 -14.57
C VAL A 33 12.50 -22.64 -13.91
N ARG A 34 13.49 -23.32 -14.49
CA ARG A 34 14.85 -23.46 -13.97
C ARG A 34 15.72 -22.32 -14.52
N CYS A 35 16.19 -21.44 -13.64
CA CYS A 35 17.23 -20.45 -13.97
C CYS A 35 18.59 -21.17 -14.02
N THR A 36 19.16 -21.32 -15.22
CA THR A 36 20.52 -21.83 -15.43
C THR A 36 21.43 -20.69 -15.84
N LEU A 37 22.28 -20.25 -14.91
CA LEU A 37 23.61 -19.62 -15.10
C LEU A 37 24.16 -19.39 -13.67
N THR A 38 24.77 -20.38 -13.00
CA THR A 38 26.18 -20.83 -13.07
C THR A 38 27.21 -19.70 -13.08
N SER A 39 27.64 -19.24 -11.90
CA SER A 39 29.06 -19.31 -11.51
C SER A 39 29.24 -19.01 -10.01
N ASN A 40 29.45 -20.10 -9.28
CA ASN A 40 30.03 -20.30 -7.95
C ASN A 40 30.50 -19.10 -7.12
N ARG A 41 29.81 -18.87 -6.00
CA ARG A 41 30.36 -19.20 -4.67
C ARG A 41 29.23 -19.38 -3.66
N CYS A 42 28.92 -20.65 -3.42
CA CYS A 42 28.12 -21.11 -2.30
C CYS A 42 29.01 -21.02 -1.05
N ALA A 43 28.66 -20.15 -0.11
CA ALA A 43 29.07 -20.28 1.28
C ALA A 43 27.81 -20.11 2.13
N ILE A 44 27.40 -21.23 2.70
CA ILE A 44 26.23 -21.41 3.56
C ILE A 44 26.56 -20.76 4.91
N PHE A 45 25.75 -19.80 5.37
CA PHE A 45 25.50 -19.60 6.80
C PHE A 45 24.19 -18.83 7.03
N LEU A 46 23.23 -19.54 7.61
CA LEU A 46 22.05 -19.15 8.40
C LEU A 46 21.60 -17.67 8.43
N GLY A 47 20.35 -17.43 7.96
CA GLY A 47 19.43 -16.44 8.56
C GLY A 47 19.09 -15.17 7.76
N GLY A 48 17.85 -15.09 7.26
CA GLY A 48 17.15 -13.84 6.92
C GLY A 48 17.12 -13.42 5.43
N PRO A 49 15.95 -13.06 4.85
CA PRO A 49 15.91 -12.44 3.53
C PRO A 49 16.07 -10.91 3.60
N CYS A 50 17.02 -10.43 2.78
CA CYS A 50 16.95 -9.20 2.00
C CYS A 50 16.89 -7.85 2.75
N PHE A 51 18.06 -7.26 3.02
CA PHE A 51 18.20 -5.82 3.19
C PHE A 51 19.42 -5.34 2.40
N LYS A 52 19.24 -5.09 1.10
CA LYS A 52 20.26 -4.36 0.33
C LYS A 52 20.24 -2.92 0.80
N LYS A 53 21.36 -2.50 1.41
CA LYS A 53 21.65 -1.11 1.75
C LYS A 53 21.45 -0.24 0.51
N PHE A 54 20.49 0.67 0.56
CA PHE A 54 20.44 1.80 -0.36
C PHE A 54 21.37 2.87 0.20
N GLY A 55 22.35 3.26 -0.60
CA GLY A 55 23.42 4.17 -0.23
C GLY A 55 22.90 5.59 0.01
N ARG A 56 23.48 6.23 1.01
CA ARG A 56 23.30 7.63 1.40
C ARG A 56 24.14 8.48 0.46
N GLU A 57 23.52 8.97 -0.61
CA GLU A 57 24.15 9.93 -1.53
C GLU A 57 23.08 10.66 -2.35
N ASP A 58 22.07 11.22 -1.68
CA ASP A 58 21.27 12.32 -2.22
C ASP A 58 21.18 13.38 -1.12
N SER A 59 21.85 14.50 -1.33
CA SER A 59 21.72 15.71 -0.52
C SER A 59 20.26 16.14 -0.50
N VAL A 60 19.72 16.32 0.71
CA VAL A 60 18.39 16.84 1.04
C VAL A 60 17.98 17.94 0.07
N GLY A 61 17.20 17.53 -0.92
CA GLY A 61 16.61 18.38 -1.94
C GLY A 61 15.25 17.78 -2.19
N GLU A 62 14.25 18.33 -1.50
CA GLU A 62 12.82 18.05 -1.59
C GLU A 62 12.49 16.68 -2.19
N ASP A 63 12.41 15.65 -1.36
CA ASP A 63 12.04 14.31 -1.82
C ASP A 63 10.71 14.38 -2.60
N GLU A 64 10.80 14.21 -3.93
CA GLU A 64 9.68 14.39 -4.86
C GLU A 64 8.48 13.51 -4.44
N ALA A 65 8.75 12.33 -3.88
CA ALA A 65 7.70 11.45 -3.39
C ALA A 65 7.03 12.03 -2.15
N ILE A 66 7.75 12.64 -1.21
CA ILE A 66 7.14 13.31 -0.05
C ILE A 66 6.27 14.49 -0.50
N LEU A 67 6.79 15.32 -1.41
CA LEU A 67 6.02 16.44 -1.97
C LEU A 67 4.74 15.98 -2.66
N GLU A 68 4.81 14.94 -3.49
CA GLU A 68 3.65 14.35 -4.15
C GLU A 68 2.59 13.92 -3.12
N ARG A 69 3.00 13.26 -2.02
CA ARG A 69 2.05 12.86 -0.96
C ARG A 69 1.49 14.05 -0.19
N LEU A 70 2.28 15.11 0.05
CA LEU A 70 1.79 16.33 0.70
C LEU A 70 0.75 17.05 -0.16
N LEU A 71 0.96 17.13 -1.47
CA LEU A 71 -0.02 17.67 -2.41
C LEU A 71 -1.30 16.83 -2.43
N LEU A 72 -1.17 15.49 -2.49
CA LEU A 72 -2.31 14.58 -2.41
C LEU A 72 -3.10 14.78 -1.11
N LEU A 73 -2.40 14.85 0.03
CA LEU A 73 -2.99 15.08 1.34
C LEU A 73 -3.77 16.40 1.37
N ARG A 74 -3.14 17.48 0.91
CA ARG A 74 -3.77 18.81 0.83
C ARG A 74 -5.05 18.77 0.01
N ASP A 75 -5.01 18.13 -1.16
CA ASP A 75 -6.15 18.09 -2.07
C ASP A 75 -7.31 17.27 -1.47
N GLN A 76 -7.02 16.14 -0.79
CA GLN A 76 -8.04 15.38 -0.07
C GLN A 76 -8.64 16.17 1.10
N VAL A 77 -7.81 16.86 1.89
CA VAL A 77 -8.27 17.67 3.01
C VAL A 77 -9.11 18.86 2.51
N ALA A 78 -8.73 19.49 1.40
CA ALA A 78 -9.50 20.56 0.77
C ALA A 78 -10.88 20.07 0.31
N TYR A 79 -10.94 18.91 -0.34
CA TYR A 79 -12.20 18.26 -0.70
C TYR A 79 -13.08 17.99 0.54
N LEU A 80 -12.51 17.40 1.58
CA LEU A 80 -13.24 17.11 2.82
C LEU A 80 -13.74 18.40 3.52
N LYS A 81 -12.96 19.47 3.50
CA LYS A 81 -13.38 20.79 4.02
C LYS A 81 -14.56 21.35 3.23
N HIS A 82 -14.53 21.25 1.90
CA HIS A 82 -15.64 21.65 1.04
C HIS A 82 -16.94 20.90 1.36
N GLU A 83 -16.87 19.56 1.45
CA GLU A 83 -18.03 18.74 1.79
C GLU A 83 -18.54 19.03 3.21
N ARG A 84 -17.62 19.23 4.16
CA ARG A 84 -17.94 19.62 5.54
C ARG A 84 -18.72 20.93 5.58
N ASP A 85 -18.34 21.92 4.79
CA ASP A 85 -18.93 23.26 4.80
C ASP A 85 -20.28 23.29 4.06
N THR A 86 -20.47 22.40 3.09
CA THR A 86 -21.74 22.20 2.39
C THR A 86 -22.77 21.43 3.23
N LEU A 87 -22.32 20.54 4.11
CA LEU A 87 -23.19 19.73 4.97
C LEU A 87 -23.65 20.49 6.22
N HIS A 88 -24.96 20.57 6.44
CA HIS A 88 -25.52 21.25 7.62
C HIS A 88 -25.92 20.26 8.71
N THR A 89 -26.44 19.09 8.34
CA THR A 89 -26.95 18.10 9.30
C THR A 89 -26.33 16.72 9.15
N PHE A 90 -26.44 15.89 10.19
CA PHE A 90 -26.04 14.49 10.14
C PHE A 90 -26.97 13.66 9.25
N LEU A 91 -28.26 14.00 9.20
CA LEU A 91 -29.26 13.28 8.40
C LEU A 91 -28.98 13.44 6.90
N GLU A 92 -28.65 14.66 6.45
CA GLU A 92 -28.22 14.91 5.06
C GLU A 92 -27.02 14.04 4.65
N TYR A 93 -26.06 13.88 5.56
CA TYR A 93 -24.92 13.00 5.35
C TYR A 93 -25.35 11.53 5.27
N GLN A 94 -26.20 11.07 6.19
CA GLN A 94 -26.65 9.69 6.26
C GLN A 94 -27.43 9.26 5.00
N ASP A 95 -28.33 10.13 4.53
CA ASP A 95 -29.21 9.88 3.38
C ASP A 95 -28.44 9.92 2.05
N ASN A 96 -27.31 10.62 1.98
CA ASN A 96 -26.50 10.71 0.77
C ASN A 96 -25.41 9.63 0.69
N LYS A 97 -25.78 8.45 0.18
CA LYS A 97 -24.85 7.31 -0.01
C LYS A 97 -23.61 7.63 -0.86
N ARG A 98 -23.72 8.52 -1.86
CA ARG A 98 -22.57 8.89 -2.71
C ARG A 98 -21.57 9.69 -1.90
N LEU A 99 -22.07 10.67 -1.14
CA LEU A 99 -21.25 11.52 -0.29
C LEU A 99 -20.54 10.72 0.80
N ARG A 100 -21.24 9.81 1.48
CA ARG A 100 -20.61 8.94 2.51
C ARG A 100 -19.41 8.18 1.96
N LYS A 101 -19.60 7.49 0.83
CA LYS A 101 -18.52 6.75 0.17
C LYS A 101 -17.36 7.65 -0.25
N ALA A 102 -17.66 8.85 -0.74
CA ALA A 102 -16.63 9.80 -1.13
C ALA A 102 -15.82 10.28 0.08
N VAL A 103 -16.50 10.67 1.18
CA VAL A 103 -15.86 11.09 2.43
C VAL A 103 -15.03 9.97 3.04
N GLU A 104 -15.57 8.76 3.15
CA GLU A 104 -14.85 7.58 3.65
C GLU A 104 -13.56 7.35 2.87
N ARG A 105 -13.67 7.35 1.53
CA ARG A 105 -12.51 7.15 0.65
C ARG A 105 -11.50 8.28 0.79
N SER A 106 -11.94 9.54 0.82
CA SER A 106 -11.05 10.68 0.94
C SER A 106 -10.32 10.72 2.27
N LEU A 107 -11.00 10.38 3.38
CA LEU A 107 -10.35 10.22 4.68
C LEU A 107 -9.34 9.08 4.66
N GLN A 108 -9.69 7.93 4.07
CA GLN A 108 -8.76 6.81 3.94
C GLN A 108 -7.49 7.22 3.17
N VAL A 109 -7.64 7.90 2.04
CA VAL A 109 -6.52 8.37 1.21
C VAL A 109 -5.67 9.39 1.95
N ALA A 110 -6.28 10.33 2.68
CA ALA A 110 -5.55 11.30 3.50
C ALA A 110 -4.69 10.62 4.58
N VAL A 111 -5.24 9.62 5.28
CA VAL A 111 -4.48 8.87 6.29
C VAL A 111 -3.35 8.05 5.66
N GLU A 112 -3.58 7.39 4.52
CA GLU A 112 -2.54 6.63 3.82
C GLU A 112 -1.40 7.55 3.35
N ALA A 113 -1.73 8.75 2.83
CA ALA A 113 -0.71 9.74 2.46
C ALA A 113 0.18 10.12 3.65
N CYS A 114 -0.40 10.32 4.84
CA CYS A 114 0.38 10.59 6.07
C CYS A 114 1.30 9.42 6.44
N LEU A 115 0.81 8.18 6.33
CA LEU A 115 1.61 6.98 6.61
C LEU A 115 2.74 6.81 5.60
N ASP A 116 2.48 7.06 4.31
CA ASP A 116 3.49 6.97 3.25
C ASP A 116 4.61 8.01 3.43
N ILE A 117 4.25 9.25 3.79
CA ILE A 117 5.22 10.28 4.17
C ILE A 117 6.07 9.81 5.35
N GLY A 118 5.43 9.31 6.41
CA GLY A 118 6.14 8.84 7.59
C GLY A 118 7.09 7.67 7.31
N ARG A 119 6.64 6.69 6.52
CA ARG A 119 7.47 5.55 6.09
C ARG A 119 8.66 6.01 5.24
N ARG A 120 8.44 7.01 4.37
CA ARG A 120 9.50 7.58 3.53
C ARG A 120 10.55 8.30 4.38
N LEU A 121 10.13 9.15 5.31
CA LEU A 121 11.03 9.83 6.26
C LEU A 121 11.86 8.81 7.06
N ILE A 122 11.21 7.79 7.63
CA ILE A 122 11.90 6.70 8.35
C ILE A 122 12.97 6.03 7.49
N ALA A 123 12.66 5.78 6.21
CA ALA A 123 13.61 5.15 5.29
C ALA A 123 14.78 6.07 4.90
N LEU A 124 14.53 7.36 4.71
CA LEU A 124 15.56 8.35 4.37
C LEU A 124 16.54 8.55 5.53
N GLU A 125 16.02 8.69 6.74
CA GLU A 125 16.84 8.91 7.94
C GLU A 125 17.49 7.62 8.48
N GLY A 126 17.04 6.46 8.01
CA GLY A 126 17.53 5.17 8.48
C GLY A 126 17.09 4.87 9.91
N PHE A 127 15.92 5.36 10.33
CA PHE A 127 15.33 5.04 11.64
C PHE A 127 14.93 3.56 11.72
N ARG A 128 14.47 3.16 12.91
CA ARG A 128 13.96 1.81 13.16
C ARG A 128 12.79 1.48 12.22
N TYR A 129 12.75 0.25 11.71
CA TYR A 129 11.66 -0.21 10.86
C TYR A 129 10.32 -0.30 11.64
N PRO A 130 9.20 0.21 11.10
CA PRO A 130 7.90 0.16 11.76
C PRO A 130 7.24 -1.22 11.60
N ASP A 131 6.83 -1.83 12.71
CA ASP A 131 6.13 -3.13 12.70
C ASP A 131 4.67 -3.04 12.22
N ASN A 132 4.06 -1.85 12.35
CA ASN A 132 2.69 -1.58 11.95
C ASN A 132 2.48 -0.08 11.70
N ASP A 133 1.31 0.30 11.18
CA ASP A 133 0.98 1.69 10.85
C ASP A 133 1.04 2.64 12.05
N GLN A 134 0.70 2.17 13.26
CA GLN A 134 0.83 2.98 14.47
C GLN A 134 2.30 3.20 14.84
N ALA A 135 3.17 2.23 14.57
CA ALA A 135 4.60 2.35 14.85
C ALA A 135 5.25 3.46 14.02
N VAL A 136 4.78 3.69 12.79
CA VAL A 136 5.24 4.81 11.94
C VAL A 136 5.14 6.13 12.71
N PHE A 137 3.95 6.47 13.22
CA PHE A 137 3.75 7.73 13.94
C PHE A 137 4.50 7.79 15.28
N ARG A 138 4.68 6.64 15.96
CA ARG A 138 5.48 6.60 17.20
C ARG A 138 6.94 6.93 16.92
N ILE A 139 7.52 6.35 15.89
CA ILE A 139 8.91 6.61 15.49
C ILE A 139 9.07 8.10 15.15
N LEU A 140 8.17 8.68 14.35
CA LEU A 140 8.24 10.11 14.05
C LEU A 140 8.18 11.00 15.31
N ALA A 141 7.42 10.60 16.33
CA ALA A 141 7.32 11.35 17.59
C ALA A 141 8.54 11.12 18.51
N GLU A 142 9.13 9.93 18.48
CA GLU A 142 10.37 9.57 19.17
C GLU A 142 11.54 10.40 18.65
N GLU A 143 11.62 10.56 17.33
CA GLU A 143 12.66 11.34 16.63
C GLU A 143 12.36 12.85 16.59
N GLY A 144 11.26 13.30 17.19
CA GLY A 144 10.93 14.73 17.32
C GLY A 144 10.37 15.40 16.06
N ILE A 145 10.08 14.65 15.00
CA ILE A 145 9.49 15.15 13.75
C ILE A 145 8.06 15.63 13.99
N VAL A 146 7.30 14.89 14.80
CA VAL A 146 5.94 15.28 15.21
C VAL A 146 5.89 15.51 16.72
N SER A 147 5.12 16.51 17.14
CA SER A 147 4.91 16.77 18.57
C SER A 147 4.26 15.58 19.26
N ARG A 148 4.68 15.32 20.50
CA ARG A 148 4.08 14.30 21.37
C ARG A 148 2.58 14.56 21.63
N ASP A 149 2.14 15.81 21.54
CA ASP A 149 0.73 16.18 21.70
C ASP A 149 -0.13 15.75 20.51
N LEU A 150 0.47 15.67 19.31
CA LEU A 150 -0.19 15.22 18.07
C LEU A 150 -0.23 13.69 17.97
N LEU A 151 0.67 12.98 18.66
CA LEU A 151 0.79 11.53 18.57
C LEU A 151 -0.51 10.76 18.87
N PRO A 152 -1.27 11.02 19.97
CA PRO A 152 -2.51 10.30 20.26
C PRO A 152 -3.52 10.36 19.11
N THR A 153 -3.56 11.51 18.44
CA THR A 153 -4.39 11.79 17.28
C THR A 153 -3.97 10.98 16.05
N LEU A 154 -2.68 10.96 15.73
CA LEU A 154 -2.16 10.17 14.61
C LEU A 154 -2.34 8.67 14.82
N LEU A 155 -2.22 8.20 16.06
CA LEU A 155 -2.51 6.81 16.40
C LEU A 155 -3.98 6.44 16.18
N GLU A 156 -4.91 7.35 16.50
CA GLU A 156 -6.34 7.17 16.16
C GLU A 156 -6.56 7.12 14.64
N MET A 157 -5.87 7.96 13.86
CA MET A 157 -5.95 7.93 12.40
C MET A 157 -5.51 6.57 11.83
N ALA A 158 -4.37 6.03 12.27
CA ALA A 158 -3.91 4.71 11.86
C ALA A 158 -4.93 3.60 12.22
N ARG A 159 -5.52 3.67 13.42
CA ARG A 159 -6.60 2.74 13.83
C ARG A 159 -7.83 2.87 12.94
N PHE A 160 -8.23 4.10 12.61
CA PHE A 160 -9.37 4.37 11.75
C PHE A 160 -9.17 3.82 10.33
N ARG A 161 -7.97 3.97 9.75
CA ARG A 161 -7.62 3.37 8.45
C ARG A 161 -7.76 1.85 8.48
N ASN A 162 -7.30 1.19 9.55
CA ASN A 162 -7.46 -0.26 9.72
C ASN A 162 -8.93 -0.67 9.80
N LEU A 163 -9.74 0.10 10.53
CA LEU A 163 -11.19 -0.14 10.62
C LEU A 163 -11.87 -0.04 9.25
N ILE A 164 -11.58 1.02 8.47
CA ILE A 164 -12.19 1.19 7.13
C ILE A 164 -11.82 0.02 6.22
N VAL A 165 -10.56 -0.41 6.23
CA VAL A 165 -10.07 -1.43 5.30
C VAL A 165 -10.56 -2.84 5.67
N HIS A 166 -10.56 -3.19 6.95
CA HIS A 166 -10.87 -4.55 7.39
C HIS A 166 -12.35 -4.76 7.74
N ASP A 167 -13.02 -3.76 8.30
CA ASP A 167 -14.40 -3.85 8.81
C ASP A 167 -15.39 -3.00 7.99
N TYR A 168 -15.14 -2.81 6.70
CA TYR A 168 -15.93 -1.93 5.83
C TYR A 168 -17.45 -2.21 5.84
N ALA A 169 -17.87 -3.43 6.18
CA ALA A 169 -19.28 -3.80 6.31
C ALA A 169 -19.99 -3.20 7.55
N ARG A 170 -19.25 -2.62 8.50
CA ARG A 170 -19.74 -2.11 9.80
C ARG A 170 -19.19 -0.72 10.14
N ILE A 171 -18.86 0.10 9.14
CA ILE A 171 -18.43 1.48 9.41
C ILE A 171 -19.61 2.25 10.03
N ASP A 172 -19.35 2.87 11.17
CA ASP A 172 -20.30 3.76 11.83
C ASP A 172 -20.24 5.15 11.20
N ASP A 173 -21.30 5.50 10.46
CA ASP A 173 -21.46 6.81 9.80
C ASP A 173 -21.27 7.98 10.78
N SER A 174 -21.67 7.81 12.05
CA SER A 174 -21.53 8.86 13.07
C SER A 174 -20.07 9.14 13.42
N ARG A 175 -19.23 8.10 13.43
CA ARG A 175 -17.78 8.24 13.67
C ARG A 175 -17.11 8.97 12.51
N VAL A 176 -17.44 8.60 11.28
CA VAL A 176 -16.89 9.24 10.07
C VAL A 176 -17.30 10.71 10.01
N TYR A 177 -18.57 11.00 10.26
CA TYR A 177 -19.09 12.37 10.32
C TYR A 177 -18.42 13.19 11.44
N GLY A 178 -18.18 12.59 12.60
CA GLY A 178 -17.44 13.23 13.69
C GLY A 178 -16.02 13.63 13.30
N ILE A 179 -15.29 12.77 12.58
CA ILE A 179 -13.96 13.07 12.04
C ILE A 179 -14.05 14.21 11.04
N LEU A 180 -14.98 14.14 10.08
CA LEU A 180 -15.20 15.17 9.06
C LEU A 180 -15.44 16.56 9.68
N LYS A 181 -16.22 16.64 10.77
CA LYS A 181 -16.56 17.93 11.39
C LYS A 181 -15.47 18.48 12.31
N LYS A 182 -14.73 17.63 13.01
CA LYS A 182 -13.90 18.08 14.15
C LYS A 182 -12.39 17.88 13.97
N ARG A 183 -11.95 17.02 13.06
CA ARG A 183 -10.56 16.51 13.06
C ARG A 183 -9.78 16.77 11.78
N LEU A 184 -10.34 17.52 10.82
CA LEU A 184 -9.62 17.80 9.57
C LEU A 184 -8.35 18.66 9.79
N SER A 185 -8.32 19.47 10.84
CA SER A 185 -7.14 20.28 11.22
C SER A 185 -5.94 19.43 11.67
N ASP A 186 -6.19 18.19 12.10
CA ASP A 186 -5.12 17.29 12.55
C ASP A 186 -4.20 16.91 11.37
N PHE A 187 -4.74 16.82 10.15
CA PHE A 187 -3.96 16.59 8.93
C PHE A 187 -3.10 17.80 8.56
N ASP A 188 -3.63 19.02 8.74
CA ASP A 188 -2.89 20.26 8.50
C ASP A 188 -1.71 20.35 9.49
N ALA A 189 -1.93 20.01 10.77
CA ALA A 189 -0.90 19.99 11.78
C ALA A 189 0.22 18.97 11.48
N PHE A 190 -0.13 17.79 10.95
CA PHE A 190 0.86 16.82 10.50
C PHE A 190 1.66 17.32 9.30
N ALA A 191 0.99 17.87 8.29
CA ALA A 191 1.65 18.40 7.09
C ALA A 191 2.62 19.53 7.44
N GLU A 192 2.24 20.41 8.37
CA GLU A 192 3.09 21.48 8.85
C GLU A 192 4.30 20.96 9.62
N ALA A 193 4.13 19.96 10.49
CA ALA A 193 5.24 19.35 11.21
C ALA A 193 6.28 18.74 10.25
N VAL A 194 5.82 18.07 9.19
CA VAL A 194 6.70 17.53 8.14
C VAL A 194 7.38 18.65 7.36
N ARG A 195 6.66 19.72 6.99
CA ARG A 195 7.24 20.87 6.27
C ARG A 195 8.35 21.54 7.09
N VAL A 196 8.10 21.79 8.37
CA VAL A 196 9.09 22.38 9.29
C VAL A 196 10.32 21.49 9.42
N TYR A 197 10.14 20.16 9.46
CA TYR A 197 11.26 19.23 9.49
C TYR A 197 12.12 19.31 8.22
N LEU A 198 11.49 19.36 7.04
CA LEU A 198 12.19 19.45 5.75
C LEU A 198 12.90 20.79 5.52
N GLU A 199 12.39 21.89 6.10
CA GLU A 199 13.00 23.23 6.02
C GLU A 199 14.06 23.50 7.08
N GLY A 200 14.06 22.71 8.17
CA GLY A 200 14.89 22.90 9.35
C GLY A 200 16.27 22.25 9.28
N GLU A 201 16.65 21.68 8.14
CA GLU A 201 17.96 21.07 7.85
C GLU A 201 18.88 21.99 7.04
#